data_AF-A0A378TS37-F1
#
_entry.id   AF-A0A378TS37-F1
#
_cell.length_a   1.000
_cell.length_b   1.000
_cell.length_c   1.000
_cell.angle_alpha   90.00
_cell.angle_beta   90.00
_cell.angle_gamma   90.00
#
_symmetry.space_group_name_H-M   'P 1'
#
loop_
_entity.id
_entity.type
_entity.pdbx_description
1 polymer ?
#
loop_
_entity_poly.entity_id
_entity_poly.type
_entity_poly.pdbx_seq_one_letter_code
_entity_poly.pdbx_strand_id
1 'polypeptide(L)'
;MPHHTNTIADWLISNRLYEDNLFYYALIICFWFFWGFAFLGFELEGFSLQQNLFFNFIYYLFICTMMALCPVWFRLFFGKTHTAKREQELQQALDELDDHDRAEVEAELAHTGGLAMRPIQRWALVFLGSYFLFEVFFISAWVKDLTLVWQPDWVMGIVEWVRVNTNLPPLNVDRKLFILDIGSSSDKILHTMYNSEIEFLNSEFGKSALFFHFVRFIGVPCIIIAINPSFLGIIGWSGLNKFKHSHNGDLFSFLKSYLWTSFLAFFCALMMWGGILLVQSVDISAEMSMNIVMWLDNLYLNFCLVLMIISFFIIVSWLKMSKLLILGVIDFIKQFF
;
A
#
# COMPACT_ATOMS: atom_id res chain seq x y z
N MET A 1 25.06 -7.43 -40.89
CA MET A 1 24.58 -6.88 -39.61
C MET A 1 23.37 -7.70 -39.20
N PRO A 2 23.52 -8.72 -38.34
CA PRO A 2 22.44 -9.67 -38.08
C PRO A 2 21.62 -9.32 -36.82
N HIS A 3 20.30 -9.39 -36.97
CA HIS A 3 19.30 -9.88 -36.00
C HIS A 3 19.00 -9.23 -34.63
N HIS A 4 19.63 -8.12 -34.18
CA HIS A 4 19.30 -7.55 -32.85
C HIS A 4 17.84 -7.07 -32.70
N THR A 5 17.21 -6.61 -33.79
CA THR A 5 15.82 -6.13 -33.78
C THR A 5 14.78 -7.23 -33.62
N ASN A 6 15.06 -8.46 -34.05
CA ASN A 6 14.08 -9.55 -33.97
C ASN A 6 13.95 -10.11 -32.54
N THR A 7 15.05 -10.18 -31.79
CA THR A 7 15.04 -10.66 -30.40
C THR A 7 14.33 -9.70 -29.46
N ILE A 8 14.55 -8.38 -29.59
CA ILE A 8 13.87 -7.37 -28.78
C ILE A 8 12.39 -7.26 -29.17
N ALA A 9 12.05 -7.40 -30.45
CA ALA A 9 10.66 -7.50 -30.91
C ALA A 9 9.94 -8.74 -30.35
N ASP A 10 10.61 -9.89 -30.25
CA ASP A 10 10.05 -11.09 -29.61
C ASP A 10 9.83 -10.88 -28.10
N TRP A 11 10.69 -10.11 -27.43
CA TRP A 11 10.52 -9.68 -26.04
C TRP A 11 9.36 -8.70 -25.85
N LEU A 12 9.17 -7.78 -26.79
CA LEU A 12 8.01 -6.88 -26.83
C LEU A 12 6.68 -7.64 -27.03
N ILE A 13 6.73 -8.83 -27.66
CA ILE A 13 5.58 -9.73 -27.85
C ILE A 13 5.39 -10.65 -26.62
N SER A 14 6.49 -11.04 -25.96
CA SER A 14 6.52 -11.83 -24.72
C SER A 14 6.19 -10.98 -23.49
N ASN A 15 4.93 -10.57 -23.38
CA ASN A 15 4.39 -9.97 -22.16
C ASN A 15 4.65 -10.90 -20.96
N ARG A 16 4.93 -10.32 -19.78
CA ARG A 16 4.82 -10.92 -18.41
C ARG A 16 6.09 -11.24 -17.61
N LEU A 17 7.30 -10.86 -18.05
CA LEU A 17 8.48 -11.05 -17.19
C LEU A 17 8.38 -10.26 -15.87
N TYR A 18 7.79 -9.07 -15.90
CA TYR A 18 7.53 -8.28 -14.70
C TYR A 18 6.57 -9.00 -13.73
N GLU A 19 5.47 -9.52 -14.25
CA GLU A 19 4.39 -10.14 -13.48
C GLU A 19 4.83 -11.46 -12.85
N ASP A 20 5.59 -12.28 -13.59
CA ASP A 20 6.18 -13.50 -13.09
C ASP A 20 7.15 -13.18 -11.93
N ASN A 21 8.05 -12.21 -12.10
CA ASN A 21 8.97 -11.79 -11.06
C ASN A 21 8.22 -11.25 -9.83
N LEU A 22 7.22 -10.40 -10.02
CA LEU A 22 6.38 -9.89 -8.95
C LEU A 22 5.72 -11.03 -8.16
N PHE A 23 5.20 -12.05 -8.84
CA PHE A 23 4.60 -13.22 -8.19
C PHE A 23 5.61 -13.99 -7.33
N TYR A 24 6.78 -14.33 -7.87
CA TYR A 24 7.79 -15.06 -7.09
C TYR A 24 8.33 -14.25 -5.91
N TYR A 25 8.54 -12.94 -6.09
CA TYR A 25 9.02 -12.07 -5.02
C TYR A 25 7.94 -11.91 -3.93
N ALA A 26 6.66 -11.77 -4.32
CA ALA A 26 5.55 -11.75 -3.38
C ALA A 26 5.46 -13.06 -2.59
N LEU A 27 5.63 -14.22 -3.24
CA LEU A 27 5.65 -15.53 -2.54
C LEU A 27 6.78 -15.62 -1.51
N ILE A 28 7.99 -15.18 -1.85
CA ILE A 28 9.13 -15.18 -0.92
C ILE A 28 8.82 -14.28 0.28
N ILE A 29 8.25 -13.10 0.06
CA ILE A 29 7.84 -12.18 1.12
C ILE A 29 6.75 -12.80 1.98
N CYS A 30 5.71 -13.40 1.39
CA CYS A 30 4.64 -14.08 2.12
C CYS A 30 5.18 -15.23 2.96
N PHE A 31 6.15 -16.00 2.46
CA PHE A 31 6.80 -17.06 3.23
C PHE A 31 7.50 -16.51 4.48
N TRP A 32 8.35 -15.49 4.32
CA TRP A 32 9.04 -14.88 5.47
C TRP A 32 8.09 -14.14 6.40
N PHE A 33 7.03 -13.54 5.86
CA PHE A 33 5.98 -12.91 6.64
C PHE A 33 5.28 -13.94 7.52
N PHE A 34 4.94 -15.10 6.98
CA PHE A 34 4.32 -16.19 7.74
C PHE A 34 5.21 -16.67 8.90
N TRP A 35 6.52 -16.80 8.66
CA TRP A 35 7.49 -17.10 9.73
C TRP A 35 7.54 -16.01 10.80
N GLY A 36 7.51 -14.74 10.41
CA GLY A 36 7.42 -13.65 11.36
C GLY A 36 6.11 -13.70 12.15
N PHE A 37 4.98 -13.86 11.46
CA PHE A 37 3.64 -13.93 12.04
C PHE A 37 3.49 -15.06 13.06
N ALA A 38 4.03 -16.25 12.77
CA ALA A 38 3.87 -17.42 13.65
C ALA A 38 4.74 -17.36 14.91
N PHE A 39 5.89 -16.70 14.86
CA PHE A 39 6.90 -16.77 15.93
C PHE A 39 7.11 -15.44 16.68
N LEU A 40 6.62 -14.31 16.18
CA LEU A 40 6.67 -13.04 16.92
C LEU A 40 5.80 -13.10 18.19
N GLY A 41 6.24 -12.40 19.23
CA GLY A 41 5.59 -12.37 20.54
C GLY A 41 6.09 -13.45 21.50
N PHE A 42 7.16 -14.17 21.14
CA PHE A 42 7.76 -15.19 22.01
C PHE A 42 8.32 -14.59 23.30
N GLU A 43 8.32 -15.39 24.35
CA GLU A 43 8.87 -15.02 25.66
C GLU A 43 9.90 -16.05 26.08
N LEU A 44 11.09 -15.58 26.44
CA LEU A 44 12.15 -16.40 27.00
C LEU A 44 12.05 -16.33 28.52
N GLU A 45 11.93 -17.51 29.15
CA GLU A 45 11.91 -17.63 30.61
C GLU A 45 13.19 -17.04 31.22
N GLY A 46 13.04 -16.29 32.32
CA GLY A 46 14.16 -15.64 33.01
C GLY A 46 14.53 -14.25 32.51
N PHE A 47 13.90 -13.75 31.44
CA PHE A 47 14.10 -12.39 30.93
C PHE A 47 12.92 -11.46 31.26
N SER A 48 13.18 -10.17 31.43
CA SER A 48 12.13 -9.17 31.64
C SER A 48 11.33 -8.92 30.35
N LEU A 49 10.12 -8.37 30.47
CA LEU A 49 9.29 -8.02 29.30
C LEU A 49 10.03 -7.09 28.32
N GLN A 50 10.83 -6.14 28.83
CA GLN A 50 11.63 -5.23 27.99
C GLN A 50 12.76 -5.95 27.24
N GLN A 51 13.40 -6.94 27.88
CA GLN A 51 14.41 -7.77 27.21
C GLN A 51 13.76 -8.67 26.15
N ASN A 52 12.61 -9.27 26.46
CA ASN A 52 11.83 -10.04 25.50
C ASN A 52 11.38 -9.18 24.30
N LEU A 53 10.96 -7.93 24.54
CA LEU A 53 10.66 -6.97 23.48
C LEU A 53 11.89 -6.72 22.59
N PHE A 54 13.06 -6.54 23.19
CA PHE A 54 14.31 -6.36 22.44
C PHE A 54 14.66 -7.58 21.58
N PHE A 55 14.52 -8.81 22.11
CA PHE A 55 14.75 -10.02 21.33
C PHE A 55 13.74 -10.19 20.18
N ASN A 56 12.46 -9.88 20.44
CA ASN A 56 11.44 -9.86 19.39
C ASN A 56 11.74 -8.80 18.32
N PHE A 57 12.27 -7.64 18.71
CA PHE A 57 12.69 -6.60 17.77
C PHE A 57 13.87 -7.06 16.89
N ILE A 58 14.87 -7.73 17.48
CA ILE A 58 15.96 -8.36 16.70
C ILE A 58 15.41 -9.40 15.73
N TYR A 59 14.49 -10.25 16.19
CA TYR A 59 13.85 -11.26 15.34
C TYR A 59 13.06 -10.62 14.20
N TYR A 60 12.29 -9.56 14.46
CA TYR A 60 11.63 -8.75 13.45
C TYR A 60 12.63 -8.24 12.39
N LEU A 61 13.75 -7.63 12.81
CA LEU A 61 14.78 -7.14 11.89
C LEU A 61 15.43 -8.27 11.07
N PHE A 62 15.63 -9.45 11.69
CA PHE A 62 16.12 -10.63 11.00
C PHE A 62 15.15 -11.03 9.87
N ILE A 63 13.85 -11.13 10.15
CA ILE A 63 12.86 -11.48 9.13
C ILE A 63 12.79 -10.42 8.02
N CYS A 64 12.82 -9.12 8.36
CA CYS A 64 12.88 -8.04 7.35
C CYS A 64 14.13 -8.15 6.48
N THR A 65 15.28 -8.53 7.05
CA THR A 65 16.51 -8.78 6.30
C THR A 65 16.33 -9.97 5.36
N MET A 66 15.71 -11.06 5.82
CA MET A 66 15.42 -12.21 4.97
C MET A 66 14.46 -11.87 3.83
N MET A 67 13.46 -11.01 4.06
CA MET A 67 12.61 -10.44 3.00
C MET A 67 13.43 -9.59 2.01
N ALA A 68 14.33 -8.72 2.49
CA ALA A 68 15.18 -7.89 1.62
C ALA A 68 16.11 -8.72 0.71
N LEU A 69 16.51 -9.91 1.17
CA LEU A 69 17.30 -10.87 0.41
C LEU A 69 16.49 -11.65 -0.65
N CYS A 70 15.28 -11.19 -1.01
CA CYS A 70 14.45 -11.76 -2.09
C CYS A 70 15.23 -12.18 -3.35
N PRO A 71 16.14 -11.36 -3.93
CA PRO A 71 16.89 -11.76 -5.12
C PRO A 71 17.78 -12.99 -4.90
N VAL A 72 18.32 -13.17 -3.69
CA VAL A 72 19.14 -14.33 -3.33
C VAL A 72 18.27 -15.57 -3.28
N TRP A 73 17.13 -15.50 -2.57
CA TRP A 73 16.15 -16.59 -2.51
C TRP A 73 15.61 -16.97 -3.88
N PHE A 74 15.33 -15.97 -4.72
CA PHE A 74 14.87 -16.18 -6.08
C PHE A 74 15.90 -16.96 -6.90
N ARG A 75 17.18 -16.59 -6.84
CA ARG A 75 18.25 -17.33 -7.52
C ARG A 75 18.43 -18.74 -6.97
N LEU A 76 18.34 -18.93 -5.66
CA LEU A 76 18.54 -20.23 -5.02
C LEU A 76 17.41 -21.23 -5.35
N PHE A 77 16.15 -20.80 -5.26
CA PHE A 77 15.01 -21.69 -5.42
C PHE A 77 14.41 -21.69 -6.82
N PHE A 78 14.46 -20.55 -7.51
CA PHE A 78 13.83 -20.35 -8.82
C PHE A 78 14.84 -20.08 -9.93
N GLY A 79 16.15 -20.14 -9.68
CA GLY A 79 17.20 -19.87 -10.67
C GLY A 79 17.20 -20.79 -11.90
N LYS A 80 16.53 -21.94 -11.83
CA LYS A 80 16.34 -22.88 -12.97
C LYS A 80 15.01 -22.70 -13.70
N THR A 81 14.16 -21.77 -13.26
CA THR A 81 12.88 -21.51 -13.91
C THR A 81 13.07 -20.80 -15.24
N HIS A 82 12.07 -20.95 -16.12
CA HIS A 82 12.03 -20.24 -17.40
C HIS A 82 12.14 -18.71 -17.21
N THR A 83 11.54 -18.16 -16.15
CA THR A 83 11.59 -16.74 -15.78
C THR A 83 13.02 -16.27 -15.45
N ALA A 84 13.79 -17.05 -14.70
CA ALA A 84 15.17 -16.70 -14.35
C ALA A 84 16.11 -16.73 -15.55
N LYS A 85 15.96 -17.72 -16.44
CA LYS A 85 16.72 -17.79 -17.70
C LYS A 85 16.41 -16.59 -18.59
N ARG A 86 15.13 -16.21 -18.66
CA ARG A 86 14.63 -15.05 -19.37
C ARG A 86 15.19 -13.72 -18.82
N GLU A 87 15.26 -13.54 -17.50
CA GLU A 87 15.89 -12.35 -16.90
C GLU A 87 17.37 -12.24 -17.31
N GLN A 88 18.10 -13.36 -17.36
CA GLN A 88 19.50 -13.38 -17.78
C GLN A 88 19.68 -13.08 -19.27
N GLU A 89 18.87 -13.70 -20.14
CA GLU A 89 18.89 -13.47 -21.59
C GLU A 89 18.54 -12.01 -21.92
N LEU A 90 17.58 -11.41 -21.21
CA LEU A 90 17.22 -10.00 -21.37
C LEU A 90 18.35 -9.07 -20.91
N GLN A 91 18.98 -9.34 -19.77
CA GLN A 91 20.09 -8.52 -19.27
C GLN A 91 21.27 -8.55 -20.24
N GLN A 92 21.60 -9.73 -20.79
CA GLN A 92 22.63 -9.86 -21.81
C GLN A 92 22.29 -9.07 -23.08
N ALA A 93 21.04 -9.16 -23.57
CA ALA A 93 20.61 -8.41 -24.74
C ALA A 93 20.63 -6.88 -24.53
N LEU A 94 20.34 -6.41 -23.30
CA LEU A 94 20.42 -4.99 -22.94
C LEU A 94 21.85 -4.48 -22.80
N ASP A 95 22.76 -5.33 -22.31
CA ASP A 95 24.18 -4.98 -22.14
C ASP A 95 24.96 -4.98 -23.48
N GLU A 96 24.38 -5.55 -24.55
CA GLU A 96 24.90 -5.50 -25.92
C GLU A 96 24.50 -4.22 -26.70
N LEU A 97 23.57 -3.41 -26.18
CA LEU A 97 23.10 -2.17 -26.81
C LEU A 97 23.96 -0.97 -26.40
N ASP A 98 24.06 0.02 -27.29
CA ASP A 98 24.61 1.34 -26.96
C ASP A 98 23.70 2.06 -25.95
N ASP A 99 24.28 2.94 -25.12
CA ASP A 99 23.58 3.60 -23.99
C ASP A 99 22.30 4.34 -24.40
N HIS A 100 22.28 4.96 -25.59
CA HIS A 100 21.11 5.67 -26.11
C HIS A 100 19.97 4.70 -26.46
N ASP A 101 20.28 3.65 -27.21
CA ASP A 101 19.31 2.66 -27.67
C ASP A 101 18.79 1.81 -26.50
N ARG A 102 19.66 1.52 -25.52
CA ARG A 102 19.28 0.86 -24.27
C ARG A 102 18.19 1.63 -23.52
N ALA A 103 18.34 2.94 -23.38
CA ALA A 103 17.37 3.76 -22.64
C ALA A 103 15.99 3.78 -23.31
N GLU A 104 15.94 3.82 -24.64
CA GLU A 104 14.72 3.78 -25.42
C GLU A 104 14.03 2.40 -25.31
N VAL A 105 14.79 1.32 -25.49
CA VAL A 105 14.29 -0.06 -25.37
C VAL A 105 13.83 -0.37 -23.94
N GLU A 106 14.54 0.09 -22.91
CA GLU A 106 14.11 -0.06 -21.51
C GLU A 106 12.81 0.72 -21.23
N ALA A 107 12.60 1.88 -21.84
CA ALA A 107 11.37 2.65 -21.70
C ALA A 107 10.17 1.94 -22.34
N GLU A 108 10.36 1.36 -23.53
CA GLU A 108 9.31 0.59 -24.22
C GLU A 108 8.98 -0.71 -23.49
N LEU A 109 10.00 -1.47 -23.07
CA LEU A 109 9.81 -2.71 -22.32
C LEU A 109 9.21 -2.47 -20.92
N ALA A 110 9.47 -1.32 -20.30
CA ALA A 110 8.81 -0.91 -19.06
C ALA A 110 7.30 -0.69 -19.25
N HIS A 111 6.90 -0.17 -20.41
CA HIS A 111 5.49 0.07 -20.73
C HIS A 111 4.73 -1.22 -21.04
N THR A 112 5.39 -2.21 -21.65
CA THR A 112 4.80 -3.51 -22.00
C THR A 112 4.91 -4.55 -20.88
N GLY A 113 5.67 -4.28 -19.81
CA GLY A 113 5.90 -5.24 -18.72
C GLY A 113 6.88 -6.36 -19.09
N GLY A 114 7.66 -6.16 -20.16
CA GLY A 114 8.71 -7.07 -20.62
C GLY A 114 10.00 -6.98 -19.79
N LEU A 115 10.17 -5.94 -18.98
CA LEU A 115 11.32 -5.80 -18.07
C LEU A 115 11.18 -6.63 -16.79
N ALA A 116 12.32 -7.08 -16.27
CA ALA A 116 12.41 -7.60 -14.92
C ALA A 116 12.09 -6.51 -13.88
N MET A 117 11.66 -6.94 -12.70
CA MET A 117 11.25 -6.04 -11.62
C MET A 117 12.42 -5.12 -11.22
N ARG A 118 12.21 -3.80 -11.24
CA ARG A 118 13.23 -2.79 -10.92
C ARG A 118 13.55 -2.78 -9.41
N PRO A 119 14.76 -2.35 -9.01
CA PRO A 119 15.14 -2.26 -7.60
C PRO A 119 14.13 -1.49 -6.74
N ILE A 120 13.60 -0.38 -7.24
CA ILE A 120 12.61 0.42 -6.50
C ILE A 120 11.31 -0.35 -6.22
N GLN A 121 10.86 -1.17 -7.18
CA GLN A 121 9.65 -1.99 -7.03
C GLN A 121 9.92 -3.14 -6.04
N ARG A 122 11.12 -3.74 -6.10
CA ARG A 122 11.56 -4.78 -5.15
C ARG A 122 11.55 -4.24 -3.72
N TRP A 123 12.17 -3.09 -3.49
CA TRP A 123 12.20 -2.44 -2.18
C TRP A 123 10.81 -1.99 -1.71
N ALA A 124 9.92 -1.59 -2.64
CA ALA A 124 8.55 -1.28 -2.31
C ALA A 124 7.78 -2.50 -1.77
N LEU A 125 7.95 -3.68 -2.37
CA LEU A 125 7.36 -4.91 -1.83
C LEU A 125 7.95 -5.28 -0.46
N VAL A 126 9.27 -5.19 -0.32
CA VAL A 126 9.96 -5.47 0.96
C VAL A 126 9.45 -4.53 2.05
N PHE A 127 9.26 -3.24 1.73
CA PHE A 127 8.65 -2.27 2.64
C PHE A 127 7.24 -2.68 3.04
N LEU A 128 6.36 -3.04 2.09
CA LEU A 128 4.99 -3.48 2.40
C LEU A 128 4.97 -4.69 3.33
N GLY A 129 5.78 -5.71 3.03
CA GLY A 129 5.89 -6.90 3.90
C GLY A 129 6.43 -6.57 5.29
N SER A 130 7.47 -5.74 5.36
CA SER A 130 8.08 -5.30 6.62
C SER A 130 7.13 -4.45 7.46
N TYR A 131 6.35 -3.57 6.82
CA TYR A 131 5.37 -2.72 7.48
C TYR A 131 4.25 -3.54 8.13
N PHE A 132 3.63 -4.47 7.40
CA PHE A 132 2.60 -5.33 8.00
C PHE A 132 3.20 -6.21 9.10
N LEU A 133 4.45 -6.66 8.92
CA LEU A 133 5.13 -7.44 9.95
C LEU A 133 5.42 -6.59 11.20
N PHE A 134 5.70 -5.29 11.03
CA PHE A 134 5.84 -4.36 12.15
C PHE A 134 4.54 -4.24 12.94
N GLU A 135 3.37 -4.15 12.28
CA GLU A 135 2.09 -4.14 12.98
C GLU A 135 1.90 -5.42 13.81
N VAL A 136 2.25 -6.59 13.24
CA VAL A 136 2.20 -7.86 13.97
C VAL A 136 3.18 -7.89 15.15
N PHE A 137 4.41 -7.40 14.96
CA PHE A 137 5.40 -7.25 16.03
C PHE A 137 4.87 -6.34 17.14
N PHE A 138 4.26 -5.22 16.78
CA PHE A 138 3.70 -4.26 17.73
C PHE A 138 2.66 -4.94 18.63
N ILE A 139 1.69 -5.62 18.01
CA ILE A 139 0.56 -6.23 18.72
C ILE A 139 0.99 -7.46 19.52
N SER A 140 1.94 -8.23 19.02
CA SER A 140 2.32 -9.52 19.62
C SER A 140 3.43 -9.40 20.67
N ALA A 141 4.31 -8.40 20.54
CA ALA A 141 5.50 -8.26 21.39
C ALA A 141 5.55 -6.94 22.17
N TRP A 142 5.18 -5.80 21.55
CA TRP A 142 5.25 -4.49 22.21
C TRP A 142 4.03 -4.22 23.10
N VAL A 143 2.88 -4.81 22.77
CA VAL A 143 1.69 -4.78 23.61
C VAL A 143 1.54 -6.12 24.34
N LYS A 144 1.38 -6.06 25.67
CA LYS A 144 1.08 -7.21 26.53
C LYS A 144 -0.06 -6.83 27.47
N ASP A 145 -1.08 -7.68 27.53
CA ASP A 145 -2.33 -7.41 28.27
C ASP A 145 -2.88 -5.99 27.97
N LEU A 146 -2.95 -5.67 26.67
CA LEU A 146 -3.37 -4.38 26.11
C LEU A 146 -2.49 -3.17 26.52
N THR A 147 -1.41 -3.38 27.25
CA THR A 147 -0.52 -2.33 27.75
C THR A 147 0.82 -2.33 27.01
N LEU A 148 1.37 -1.14 26.73
CA LEU A 148 2.70 -1.02 26.15
C LEU A 148 3.77 -1.49 27.14
N VAL A 149 4.58 -2.47 26.72
CA VAL A 149 5.71 -3.02 27.48
C VAL A 149 6.82 -1.98 27.71
N TRP A 150 7.03 -1.09 26.75
CA TRP A 150 8.04 -0.03 26.81
C TRP A 150 7.43 1.31 26.43
N GLN A 151 7.44 2.25 27.39
CA GLN A 151 6.80 3.57 27.31
C GLN A 151 7.80 4.70 27.59
N PRO A 152 8.80 4.92 26.73
CA PRO A 152 9.72 6.04 26.87
C PRO A 152 9.00 7.38 26.60
N ASP A 153 9.58 8.50 27.07
CA ASP A 153 8.96 9.83 26.97
C ASP A 153 8.54 10.23 25.56
N TRP A 154 9.30 9.83 24.53
CA TRP A 154 8.96 10.12 23.14
C TRP A 154 7.72 9.35 22.65
N VAL A 155 7.51 8.11 23.12
CA VAL A 155 6.28 7.34 22.82
C VAL A 155 5.10 8.04 23.49
N MET A 156 5.26 8.43 24.75
CA MET A 156 4.20 9.14 25.48
C MET A 156 3.90 10.53 24.88
N GLY A 157 4.92 11.22 24.35
CA GLY A 157 4.73 12.46 23.60
C GLY A 157 3.89 12.27 22.33
N ILE A 158 4.09 11.15 21.61
CA ILE A 158 3.26 10.79 20.45
C ILE A 158 1.83 10.47 20.88
N VAL A 159 1.66 9.65 21.93
CA VAL A 159 0.33 9.30 22.48
C VAL A 159 -0.46 10.55 22.82
N GLU A 160 0.17 11.50 23.52
CA GLU A 160 -0.48 12.76 23.89
C GLU A 160 -0.78 13.63 22.66
N TRP A 161 0.11 13.66 21.67
CA TRP A 161 -0.15 14.36 20.42
C TRP A 161 -1.39 13.80 19.70
N VAL A 162 -1.51 12.46 19.58
CA VAL A 162 -2.71 11.84 18.97
C VAL A 162 -3.94 12.15 19.80
N ARG A 163 -3.87 12.01 21.13
CA ARG A 163 -4.98 12.28 22.05
C ARG A 163 -5.53 13.70 21.88
N VAL A 164 -4.66 14.72 21.89
CA VAL A 164 -5.07 16.12 21.73
C VAL A 164 -5.66 16.38 20.35
N ASN A 165 -5.17 15.70 19.32
CA ASN A 165 -5.67 15.77 17.94
C ASN A 165 -6.83 14.79 17.63
N THR A 166 -7.42 14.17 18.65
CA THR A 166 -8.62 13.33 18.51
C THR A 166 -9.88 14.11 18.88
N ASN A 167 -10.87 14.10 17.98
CA ASN A 167 -12.21 14.62 18.19
C ASN A 167 -13.09 13.59 18.88
N LEU A 168 -13.93 14.07 19.80
CA LEU A 168 -14.87 13.29 20.59
C LEU A 168 -16.30 13.79 20.35
N PRO A 169 -17.30 12.90 20.25
CA PRO A 169 -18.71 13.27 20.24
C PRO A 169 -19.12 14.03 21.52
N PRO A 170 -20.14 14.90 21.49
CA PRO A 170 -20.80 15.49 20.32
C PRO A 170 -20.05 16.73 19.77
N LEU A 171 -18.98 17.14 20.45
CA LEU A 171 -18.20 18.33 20.14
C LEU A 171 -17.16 18.02 19.06
N ASN A 172 -17.64 17.77 17.83
CA ASN A 172 -16.79 17.77 16.65
C ASN A 172 -16.31 19.19 16.38
N VAL A 173 -15.21 19.59 17.02
CA VAL A 173 -14.54 20.85 16.71
C VAL A 173 -13.86 20.66 15.35
N ASP A 174 -14.24 21.47 14.37
CA ASP A 174 -14.02 21.30 12.92
C ASP A 174 -12.56 21.23 12.41
N ARG A 175 -11.56 20.93 13.23
CA ARG A 175 -10.14 20.98 12.82
C ARG A 175 -9.22 19.92 13.40
N LYS A 176 -9.72 18.94 14.16
CA LYS A 176 -8.85 17.85 14.63
C LYS A 176 -8.69 16.78 13.56
N LEU A 177 -7.55 16.10 13.61
CA LEU A 177 -7.13 15.15 12.57
C LEU A 177 -7.81 13.79 12.71
N PHE A 178 -8.08 13.36 13.94
CA PHE A 178 -8.56 12.02 14.25
C PHE A 178 -9.96 12.06 14.86
N ILE A 179 -10.67 10.94 14.74
CA ILE A 179 -12.04 10.78 15.24
C ILE A 179 -12.08 9.52 16.08
N LEU A 180 -12.66 9.62 17.27
CA LEU A 180 -12.97 8.48 18.11
C LEU A 180 -14.46 8.55 18.46
N ASP A 181 -15.21 7.55 18.03
CA ASP A 181 -16.61 7.38 18.40
C ASP A 181 -16.82 5.95 18.89
N ILE A 182 -16.85 5.78 20.22
CA ILE A 182 -17.12 4.47 20.83
C ILE A 182 -18.60 4.10 20.66
N GLY A 183 -19.44 5.03 20.22
CA GLY A 183 -20.86 4.85 19.96
C GLY A 183 -21.67 4.58 21.22
N SER A 184 -22.98 4.50 21.07
CA SER A 184 -23.90 4.04 22.12
C SER A 184 -24.40 2.61 21.89
N SER A 185 -23.97 1.98 20.79
CA SER A 185 -24.34 0.61 20.45
C SER A 185 -23.43 -0.40 21.14
N SER A 186 -24.04 -1.38 21.81
CA SER A 186 -23.37 -2.54 22.42
C SER A 186 -22.50 -3.37 21.46
N ASP A 187 -22.68 -3.20 20.16
CA ASP A 187 -22.00 -3.99 19.12
C ASP A 187 -20.54 -3.55 18.90
N LYS A 188 -20.16 -2.37 19.38
CA LYS A 188 -18.78 -1.89 19.30
C LYS A 188 -17.98 -2.45 20.47
N ILE A 189 -16.89 -3.18 20.18
CA ILE A 189 -16.06 -3.85 21.21
C ILE A 189 -15.56 -2.86 22.26
N LEU A 190 -15.16 -1.65 21.87
CA LEU A 190 -14.72 -0.61 22.80
C LEU A 190 -15.81 -0.20 23.81
N HIS A 191 -17.09 -0.18 23.39
CA HIS A 191 -18.21 0.15 24.27
C HIS A 191 -18.47 -0.95 25.31
N THR A 192 -18.07 -2.19 25.02
CA THR A 192 -18.14 -3.28 26.01
C THR A 192 -17.07 -3.16 27.10
N MET A 193 -15.99 -2.41 26.84
CA MET A 193 -14.84 -2.27 27.74
C MET A 193 -14.82 -0.93 28.50
N TYR A 194 -15.36 0.13 27.92
CA TYR A 194 -15.32 1.48 28.46
C TYR A 194 -16.68 2.17 28.35
N ASN A 195 -17.02 2.98 29.35
CA ASN A 195 -18.30 3.71 29.38
C ASN A 195 -18.22 5.05 28.63
N SER A 196 -17.02 5.54 28.33
CA SER A 196 -16.83 6.79 27.58
C SER A 196 -15.50 6.83 26.82
N GLU A 197 -15.43 7.68 25.81
CA GLU A 197 -14.22 7.94 25.03
C GLU A 197 -13.08 8.49 25.89
N ILE A 198 -13.40 9.33 26.87
CA ILE A 198 -12.42 9.91 27.79
C ILE A 198 -11.81 8.81 28.68
N GLU A 199 -12.63 7.88 29.14
CA GLU A 199 -12.16 6.73 29.93
C GLU A 199 -11.20 5.86 29.11
N PHE A 200 -11.58 5.54 27.86
CA PHE A 200 -10.71 4.82 26.94
C PHE A 200 -9.39 5.56 26.70
N LEU A 201 -9.42 6.85 26.32
CA LEU A 201 -8.23 7.64 25.99
C LEU A 201 -7.24 7.74 27.16
N ASN A 202 -7.72 7.66 28.41
CA ASN A 202 -6.89 7.73 29.61
C ASN A 202 -6.40 6.36 30.11
N SER A 203 -6.98 5.26 29.60
CA SER A 203 -6.58 3.90 29.97
C SER A 203 -5.21 3.50 29.38
N GLU A 204 -4.60 2.44 29.94
CA GLU A 204 -3.36 1.88 29.39
C GLU A 204 -3.53 1.37 27.95
N PHE A 205 -4.69 0.75 27.67
CA PHE A 205 -5.02 0.33 26.32
C PHE A 205 -5.21 1.50 25.35
N GLY A 206 -5.84 2.58 25.81
CA GLY A 206 -5.94 3.81 25.03
C GLY A 206 -4.57 4.34 24.61
N LYS A 207 -3.57 4.31 25.49
CA LYS A 207 -2.20 4.70 25.14
C LYS A 207 -1.60 3.80 24.05
N SER A 208 -1.74 2.48 24.19
CA SER A 208 -1.30 1.49 23.19
C SER A 208 -1.95 1.73 21.83
N ALA A 209 -3.27 1.91 21.81
CA ALA A 209 -4.07 2.13 20.61
C ALA A 209 -3.73 3.45 19.92
N LEU A 210 -3.53 4.53 20.68
CA LEU A 210 -3.14 5.84 20.14
C LEU A 210 -1.76 5.79 19.49
N PHE A 211 -0.80 5.09 20.11
CA PHE A 211 0.52 4.92 19.52
C PHE A 211 0.48 4.06 18.25
N PHE A 212 -0.30 2.97 18.27
CA PHE A 212 -0.54 2.15 17.08
C PHE A 212 -1.19 2.95 15.95
N HIS A 213 -2.21 3.76 16.28
CA HIS A 213 -2.89 4.65 15.34
C HIS A 213 -1.90 5.63 14.69
N PHE A 214 -0.99 6.22 15.48
CA PHE A 214 0.06 7.08 14.93
C PHE A 214 0.92 6.36 13.90
N VAL A 215 1.42 5.16 14.21
CA VAL A 215 2.22 4.34 13.28
C VAL A 215 1.46 4.14 11.98
N ARG A 216 0.18 3.77 12.06
CA ARG A 216 -0.67 3.56 10.89
C ARG A 216 -0.85 4.84 10.09
N PHE A 217 -1.17 5.93 10.76
CA PHE A 217 -1.38 7.23 10.12
C PHE A 217 -0.14 7.69 9.33
N ILE A 218 1.06 7.60 9.91
CA ILE A 218 2.30 7.96 9.20
C ILE A 218 2.69 6.92 8.14
N GLY A 219 2.26 5.66 8.32
CA GLY A 219 2.51 4.55 7.39
C GLY A 219 1.72 4.66 6.09
N VAL A 220 0.47 5.13 6.14
CA VAL A 220 -0.43 5.27 4.98
C VAL A 220 0.22 5.94 3.76
N PRO A 221 0.84 7.13 3.84
CA PRO A 221 1.49 7.74 2.67
C PRO A 221 2.64 6.87 2.13
N CYS A 222 3.42 6.22 3.00
CA CYS A 222 4.48 5.31 2.56
C CYS A 222 3.93 4.06 1.87
N ILE A 223 2.84 3.49 2.37
CA ILE A 223 2.12 2.37 1.74
C ILE A 223 1.61 2.77 0.36
N ILE A 224 1.00 3.97 0.24
CA ILE A 224 0.53 4.49 -1.04
C ILE A 224 1.69 4.63 -2.05
N ILE A 225 2.81 5.19 -1.60
CA ILE A 225 4.02 5.34 -2.42
C ILE A 225 4.57 3.97 -2.83
N ALA A 226 4.51 2.95 -1.98
CA ALA A 226 5.03 1.62 -2.28
C ALA A 226 4.11 0.79 -3.20
N ILE A 227 2.78 0.94 -3.07
CA ILE A 227 1.82 0.25 -3.94
C ILE A 227 1.93 0.77 -5.38
N ASN A 228 2.16 2.08 -5.55
CA ASN A 228 2.21 2.74 -6.85
C ASN A 228 3.17 2.04 -7.85
N PRO A 229 4.49 1.98 -7.62
CA PRO A 229 5.43 1.36 -8.56
C PRO A 229 5.24 -0.15 -8.70
N SER A 230 4.67 -0.82 -7.69
CA SER A 230 4.53 -2.28 -7.64
C SER A 230 3.28 -2.78 -8.39
N PHE A 231 2.18 -2.03 -8.37
CA PHE A 231 0.89 -2.53 -8.86
C PHE A 231 0.27 -1.69 -9.97
N LEU A 232 0.73 -0.45 -10.27
CA LEU A 232 0.11 0.35 -11.32
C LEU A 232 0.21 -0.22 -12.73
N GLY A 233 1.24 -1.01 -13.05
CA GLY A 233 1.32 -1.70 -14.34
C GLY A 233 0.15 -2.68 -14.52
N ILE A 234 -0.11 -3.50 -13.48
CA ILE A 234 -1.22 -4.45 -13.44
C ILE A 234 -2.56 -3.72 -13.47
N ILE A 235 -2.72 -2.68 -12.64
CA ILE A 235 -3.95 -1.90 -12.57
C ILE A 235 -4.19 -1.16 -13.90
N GLY A 236 -3.14 -0.63 -14.52
CA GLY A 236 -3.12 -0.07 -15.88
C GLY A 236 -3.71 -1.03 -16.91
N TRP A 237 -3.22 -2.26 -16.92
CA TRP A 237 -3.65 -3.32 -17.83
C TRP A 237 -5.08 -3.81 -17.58
N SER A 238 -5.53 -3.86 -16.32
CA SER A 238 -6.90 -4.27 -15.94
C SER A 238 -8.01 -3.39 -16.54
N GLY A 239 -7.65 -2.23 -17.11
CA GLY A 239 -8.57 -1.38 -17.85
C GLY A 239 -8.32 0.11 -17.70
N LEU A 240 -7.46 0.55 -16.77
CA LEU A 240 -7.16 1.98 -16.59
C LEU A 240 -6.52 2.60 -17.85
N ASN A 241 -5.77 1.82 -18.62
CA ASN A 241 -5.18 2.28 -19.88
C ASN A 241 -6.25 2.61 -20.94
N LYS A 242 -7.48 2.11 -20.81
CA LYS A 242 -8.62 2.49 -21.68
C LYS A 242 -9.07 3.94 -21.45
N PHE A 243 -8.81 4.50 -20.27
CA PHE A 243 -9.03 5.92 -20.00
C PHE A 243 -7.84 6.79 -20.42
N LYS A 244 -6.72 6.17 -20.81
CA LYS A 244 -5.47 6.90 -21.02
C LYS A 244 -5.41 7.57 -22.40
N HIS A 245 -5.88 6.99 -23.51
CA HIS A 245 -5.87 7.60 -24.87
C HIS A 245 -7.12 7.14 -25.67
N SER A 246 -7.74 7.91 -26.59
CA SER A 246 -7.20 8.48 -27.83
C SER A 246 -8.12 9.60 -28.38
N HIS A 247 -7.51 10.68 -28.88
CA HIS A 247 -8.18 11.83 -29.53
C HIS A 247 -8.66 11.53 -30.97
N ASN A 248 -8.53 10.28 -31.43
CA ASN A 248 -8.84 9.87 -32.81
C ASN A 248 -10.23 9.21 -32.94
N GLY A 249 -11.19 9.63 -32.11
CA GLY A 249 -12.56 9.15 -32.14
C GLY A 249 -13.54 10.27 -32.39
N ASP A 250 -14.64 9.95 -33.08
CA ASP A 250 -15.80 10.82 -33.25
C ASP A 250 -16.27 11.41 -31.89
N LEU A 251 -16.79 12.64 -31.91
CA LEU A 251 -17.25 13.40 -30.73
C LEU A 251 -18.19 12.55 -29.85
N PHE A 252 -19.04 11.74 -30.48
CA PHE A 252 -19.97 10.85 -29.80
C PHE A 252 -19.25 9.78 -28.95
N SER A 253 -18.16 9.21 -29.46
CA SER A 253 -17.34 8.24 -28.71
C SER A 253 -16.66 8.90 -27.51
N PHE A 254 -16.16 10.13 -27.69
CA PHE A 254 -15.58 10.91 -26.59
C PHE A 254 -16.62 11.21 -25.50
N LEU A 255 -17.80 11.70 -25.87
CA LEU A 255 -18.89 12.00 -24.93
C LEU A 255 -19.36 10.77 -24.16
N LYS A 256 -19.49 9.62 -24.84
CA LYS A 256 -19.83 8.34 -24.20
C LYS A 256 -18.78 7.93 -23.16
N SER A 257 -17.50 8.04 -23.51
CA SER A 257 -16.40 7.75 -22.58
C SER A 257 -16.39 8.73 -21.40
N TYR A 258 -16.65 10.01 -21.65
CA TYR A 258 -16.72 11.04 -20.61
C TYR A 258 -17.86 10.78 -19.62
N LEU A 259 -19.06 10.45 -20.09
CA LEU A 259 -20.20 10.13 -19.23
C LEU A 259 -19.93 8.90 -18.35
N TRP A 260 -19.37 7.85 -18.94
CA TRP A 260 -18.99 6.64 -18.19
C TRP A 260 -17.93 6.94 -17.12
N THR A 261 -16.90 7.71 -17.48
CA THR A 261 -15.83 8.11 -16.56
C THR A 261 -16.38 9.02 -15.45
N SER A 262 -17.34 9.89 -15.76
CA SER A 262 -18.00 10.77 -14.77
C SER A 262 -18.82 9.99 -13.76
N PHE A 263 -19.59 8.99 -14.22
CA PHE A 263 -20.31 8.08 -13.33
C PHE A 263 -19.35 7.35 -12.39
N LEU A 264 -18.26 6.80 -12.92
CA LEU A 264 -17.26 6.10 -12.12
C LEU A 264 -16.55 7.04 -11.13
N ALA A 265 -16.22 8.26 -11.56
CA ALA A 265 -15.55 9.27 -10.73
C ALA A 265 -16.37 9.64 -9.49
N PHE A 266 -17.71 9.66 -9.58
CA PHE A 266 -18.59 9.89 -8.43
C PHE A 266 -18.41 8.82 -7.35
N PHE A 267 -18.45 7.53 -7.71
CA PHE A 267 -18.20 6.44 -6.76
C PHE A 267 -16.76 6.46 -6.23
N CYS A 268 -15.79 6.76 -7.08
CA CYS A 268 -14.39 6.92 -6.68
C CYS A 268 -14.21 8.06 -5.66
N ALA A 269 -14.95 9.16 -5.78
CA ALA A 269 -14.91 10.24 -4.79
C ALA A 269 -15.46 9.79 -3.43
N LEU A 270 -16.56 9.02 -3.41
CA LEU A 270 -17.09 8.42 -2.19
C LEU A 270 -16.09 7.44 -1.56
N MET A 271 -15.40 6.62 -2.37
CA MET A 271 -14.36 5.71 -1.90
C MET A 271 -13.16 6.45 -1.31
N MET A 272 -12.72 7.54 -1.93
CA MET A 272 -11.66 8.40 -1.38
C MET A 272 -12.07 8.98 -0.03
N TRP A 273 -13.31 9.47 0.09
CA TRP A 273 -13.84 9.99 1.33
C TRP A 273 -13.88 8.93 2.44
N GLY A 274 -14.43 7.74 2.14
CA GLY A 274 -14.45 6.63 3.09
C GLY A 274 -13.05 6.18 3.52
N GLY A 275 -12.09 6.17 2.59
CA GLY A 275 -10.69 5.86 2.90
C GLY A 275 -10.03 6.90 3.81
N ILE A 276 -10.34 8.20 3.64
CA ILE A 276 -9.88 9.25 4.56
C ILE A 276 -10.45 9.01 5.97
N LEU A 277 -11.76 8.75 6.08
CA LEU A 277 -12.40 8.47 7.38
C LEU A 277 -11.78 7.25 8.08
N LEU A 278 -11.44 6.21 7.32
CA LEU A 278 -10.77 5.02 7.81
C LEU A 278 -9.37 5.32 8.38
N VAL A 279 -8.61 6.22 7.73
CA VAL A 279 -7.30 6.66 8.22
C VAL A 279 -7.41 7.53 9.46
N GLN A 280 -8.49 8.30 9.60
CA GLN A 280 -8.73 9.17 10.76
C GLN A 280 -9.33 8.45 11.97
N SER A 281 -9.85 7.23 11.78
CA SER A 281 -10.56 6.46 12.79
C SER A 281 -9.60 5.81 13.80
N VAL A 282 -9.67 6.29 15.05
CA VAL A 282 -8.91 5.73 16.18
C VAL A 282 -9.53 4.41 16.64
N ASP A 283 -10.85 4.27 16.55
CA ASP A 283 -11.60 3.06 16.94
C ASP A 283 -11.17 1.82 16.14
N ILE A 284 -11.04 1.93 14.81
CA ILE A 284 -10.52 0.84 13.96
C ILE A 284 -9.09 0.46 14.38
N SER A 285 -8.25 1.46 14.65
CA SER A 285 -6.86 1.21 15.06
C SER A 285 -6.79 0.56 16.43
N ALA A 286 -7.66 0.97 17.36
CA ALA A 286 -7.78 0.35 18.66
C ALA A 286 -8.17 -1.12 18.55
N GLU A 287 -9.22 -1.44 17.78
CA GLU A 287 -9.65 -2.82 17.54
C GLU A 287 -8.54 -3.69 16.97
N MET A 288 -7.85 -3.20 15.93
CA MET A 288 -6.71 -3.90 15.33
C MET A 288 -5.56 -4.09 16.31
N SER A 289 -5.38 -3.19 17.28
CA SER A 289 -4.31 -3.29 18.27
C SER A 289 -4.58 -4.28 19.43
N MET A 290 -5.81 -4.78 19.55
CA MET A 290 -6.21 -5.63 20.69
C MET A 290 -5.48 -6.96 20.70
N ASN A 291 -5.43 -7.64 19.56
CA ASN A 291 -4.76 -8.92 19.38
C ASN A 291 -4.65 -9.26 17.89
N ILE A 292 -3.87 -10.31 17.60
CA ILE A 292 -3.58 -10.75 16.25
C ILE A 292 -4.82 -11.22 15.46
N VAL A 293 -5.86 -11.71 16.15
CA VAL A 293 -7.12 -12.16 15.52
C VAL A 293 -7.90 -10.94 15.04
N MET A 294 -8.08 -9.92 15.89
CA MET A 294 -8.73 -8.67 15.51
C MET A 294 -7.98 -7.94 14.40
N TRP A 295 -6.65 -8.00 14.41
CA TRP A 295 -5.82 -7.48 13.32
C TRP A 295 -6.10 -8.21 11.99
N LEU A 296 -6.19 -9.54 12.01
CA LEU A 296 -6.52 -10.35 10.83
C LEU A 296 -7.95 -10.08 10.32
N ASP A 297 -8.92 -10.02 11.23
CA ASP A 297 -10.33 -9.75 10.90
C ASP A 297 -10.50 -8.40 10.20
N ASN A 298 -9.66 -7.43 10.56
CA ASN A 298 -9.64 -6.10 9.96
C ASN A 298 -8.57 -5.93 8.85
N LEU A 299 -7.83 -6.98 8.49
CA LEU A 299 -6.77 -6.91 7.47
C LEU A 299 -7.32 -6.41 6.13
N TYR A 300 -8.58 -6.76 5.82
CA TYR A 300 -9.24 -6.36 4.58
C TYR A 300 -9.36 -4.84 4.42
N LEU A 301 -9.36 -4.08 5.52
CA LEU A 301 -9.40 -2.62 5.50
C LEU A 301 -8.18 -2.02 4.79
N ASN A 302 -7.05 -2.73 4.75
CA ASN A 302 -5.88 -2.32 3.98
C ASN A 302 -6.11 -2.38 2.45
N PHE A 303 -7.04 -3.21 1.96
CA PHE A 303 -7.44 -3.19 0.55
C PHE A 303 -8.15 -1.88 0.17
N CYS A 304 -8.78 -1.19 1.11
CA CYS A 304 -9.36 0.14 0.88
C CYS A 304 -8.29 1.15 0.43
N LEU A 305 -7.05 1.04 0.93
CA LEU A 305 -5.93 1.89 0.49
C LEU A 305 -5.59 1.66 -0.99
N VAL A 306 -5.62 0.41 -1.46
CA VAL A 306 -5.44 0.08 -2.87
C VAL A 306 -6.57 0.70 -3.72
N LEU A 307 -7.81 0.58 -3.25
CA LEU A 307 -8.97 1.17 -3.93
C LEU A 307 -8.91 2.71 -3.97
N MET A 308 -8.36 3.36 -2.94
CA MET A 308 -8.10 4.81 -2.95
C MET A 308 -7.14 5.20 -4.07
N ILE A 309 -6.05 4.45 -4.26
CA ILE A 309 -5.07 4.74 -5.32
C ILE A 309 -5.74 4.63 -6.70
N ILE A 310 -6.51 3.56 -6.93
CA ILE A 310 -7.27 3.38 -8.18
C ILE A 310 -8.23 4.54 -8.38
N SER A 311 -8.96 4.92 -7.33
CA SER A 311 -9.91 6.03 -7.34
C SER A 311 -9.24 7.36 -7.70
N PHE A 312 -8.05 7.63 -7.16
CA PHE A 312 -7.27 8.81 -7.49
C PHE A 312 -6.95 8.88 -8.99
N PHE A 313 -6.49 7.80 -9.62
CA PHE A 313 -6.19 7.79 -11.06
C PHE A 313 -7.42 8.02 -11.93
N ILE A 314 -8.57 7.45 -11.55
CA ILE A 314 -9.84 7.66 -12.28
C ILE A 314 -10.28 9.11 -12.17
N ILE A 315 -10.21 9.72 -10.97
CA ILE A 315 -10.55 11.13 -10.76
C ILE A 315 -9.62 12.04 -11.57
N VAL A 316 -8.31 11.78 -11.57
CA VAL A 316 -7.34 12.54 -12.39
C VAL A 316 -7.64 12.40 -13.88
N SER A 317 -8.02 11.20 -14.34
CA SER A 317 -8.40 10.97 -15.74
C SER A 317 -9.68 11.71 -16.12
N TRP A 318 -10.68 11.69 -15.23
CA TRP A 318 -11.91 12.46 -15.36
C TRP A 318 -11.61 13.96 -15.47
N LEU A 319 -10.81 14.53 -14.57
CA LEU A 319 -10.42 15.95 -14.61
C LEU A 319 -9.74 16.35 -15.93
N LYS A 320 -8.86 15.48 -16.47
CA LYS A 320 -8.22 15.69 -17.77
C LYS A 320 -9.25 15.72 -18.91
N MET A 321 -10.20 14.78 -18.92
CA MET A 321 -11.28 14.77 -19.93
C MET A 321 -12.21 15.98 -19.79
N SER A 322 -12.57 16.39 -18.57
CA SER A 322 -13.39 17.58 -18.31
C SER A 322 -12.73 18.84 -18.87
N LYS A 323 -11.41 19.01 -18.64
CA LYS A 323 -10.65 20.13 -19.19
C LYS A 323 -10.73 20.16 -20.73
N LEU A 324 -10.55 19.01 -21.38
CA LEU A 324 -10.63 18.92 -22.85
C LEU A 324 -12.04 19.24 -23.37
N LEU A 325 -13.08 18.74 -22.71
CA LEU A 325 -14.47 19.03 -23.07
C LEU A 325 -14.76 20.54 -22.98
N ILE A 326 -14.33 21.19 -21.89
CA ILE A 326 -14.50 22.64 -21.69
C ILE A 326 -13.79 23.43 -22.79
N LEU A 327 -12.54 23.07 -23.11
CA LEU A 327 -11.79 23.72 -24.18
C LEU A 327 -12.49 23.54 -25.54
N GLY A 328 -12.95 22.33 -25.86
CA GLY A 328 -13.69 22.07 -27.10
C GLY A 328 -15.00 22.86 -27.22
N VAL A 329 -15.74 23.02 -26.12
CA VAL A 329 -16.96 23.86 -26.09
C VAL A 329 -16.62 25.33 -26.31
N ILE A 330 -15.55 25.84 -25.68
CA ILE A 330 -15.09 27.22 -25.85
C ILE A 330 -14.70 27.49 -27.31
N ASP A 331 -13.92 26.59 -27.91
CA ASP A 331 -13.46 26.75 -29.29
C ASP A 331 -14.60 26.62 -30.30
N PHE A 332 -15.59 25.77 -30.04
CA PHE A 332 -16.82 25.72 -30.83
C PHE A 332 -17.58 27.05 -30.76
N ILE A 333 -17.78 27.61 -29.57
CA ILE A 333 -18.48 28.90 -29.39
C ILE A 333 -17.76 30.03 -30.16
N LYS A 334 -16.43 30.07 -30.12
CA LYS A 334 -15.61 31.03 -30.89
C LYS A 334 -15.71 30.91 -32.41
N GLN A 335 -16.27 29.83 -32.95
CA GLN A 335 -16.53 29.74 -34.40
C GLN A 335 -17.81 30.46 -34.82
N PHE A 336 -18.70 30.78 -33.88
CA PHE A 336 -19.98 31.44 -34.13
C PHE A 336 -20.00 32.93 -33.75
N PHE A 337 -18.95 33.43 -33.09
CA PHE A 337 -18.76 34.83 -32.69
C PHE A 337 -17.37 35.28 -33.13
#